data_AF-A0A2E1PFS3-F1
#
_entry.id   AF-A0A2E1PFS3-F1
#
_cell.length_a   1.000
_cell.length_b   1.000
_cell.length_c   1.000
_cell.angle_alpha   90.00
_cell.angle_beta   90.00
_cell.angle_gamma   90.00
#
_symmetry.space_group_name_H-M   'P 1'
#
loop_
_entity.id
_entity.type
_entity.pdbx_description
1 polymer ?
#
loop_
_entity_poly.entity_id
_entity_poly.type
_entity_poly.pdbx_seq_one_letter_code
_entity_poly.pdbx_strand_id
1 'polypeptide(L)'
;MIKICILAEKNKKNFGVPIIPKDIKKICNKNNDIQFYFEPSKNRIIDDREFLKAGCKKYKKEKIDLYISINSTHKSLIHKGMVFLCFTDIFKKKPRDLGFLKKILNYKSSIIDLNLLKDKNKKNIFKNIINEKDNLLLSKFISKKLSSNLNKIIKNINKDSIEEVFIIKKGYLNYRYINLVKYLI
;
A
#
# COMPACT_ATOMS: atom_id res chain seq x y z
N MET A 1 13.35 -0.99 13.78
CA MET A 1 13.38 -1.06 12.31
C MET A 1 12.11 -1.69 11.70
N ILE A 2 11.34 -0.88 10.98
CA ILE A 2 10.14 -1.21 10.21
C ILE A 2 10.54 -1.71 8.82
N LYS A 3 9.93 -2.81 8.37
CA LYS A 3 10.18 -3.42 7.06
C LYS A 3 8.99 -3.20 6.13
N ILE A 4 9.27 -2.61 4.98
CA ILE A 4 8.26 -2.25 3.98
C ILE A 4 8.56 -2.99 2.68
N CYS A 5 7.59 -3.71 2.13
CA CYS A 5 7.76 -4.42 0.86
C CYS A 5 6.93 -3.79 -0.25
N ILE A 6 7.60 -3.40 -1.33
CA ILE A 6 6.97 -2.97 -2.58
C ILE A 6 6.66 -4.21 -3.41
N LEU A 7 5.38 -4.52 -3.58
CA LEU A 7 4.94 -5.69 -4.34
C LEU A 7 4.95 -5.43 -5.85
N ALA A 8 5.09 -6.51 -6.63
CA ALA A 8 5.06 -6.47 -8.08
C ALA A 8 3.61 -6.53 -8.60
N GLU A 9 3.18 -5.51 -9.34
CA GLU A 9 1.83 -5.49 -9.91
C GLU A 9 1.56 -6.74 -10.77
N LYS A 10 0.44 -7.42 -10.49
CA LYS A 10 0.07 -8.65 -11.22
C LYS A 10 -0.61 -8.38 -12.55
N ASN A 11 -1.20 -7.20 -12.70
CA ASN A 11 -1.85 -6.81 -13.96
C ASN A 11 -0.77 -6.41 -14.97
N LYS A 12 -0.69 -7.13 -16.09
CA LYS A 12 0.27 -6.87 -17.18
C LYS A 12 0.14 -5.47 -17.81
N LYS A 13 -0.95 -4.73 -17.53
CA LYS A 13 -1.17 -3.36 -18.01
C LYS A 13 -0.80 -2.28 -16.98
N ASN A 14 -0.40 -2.65 -15.76
CA ASN A 14 0.04 -1.71 -14.74
C ASN A 14 1.54 -1.86 -14.49
N PHE A 15 2.30 -0.85 -14.89
CA PHE A 15 3.76 -0.85 -14.80
C PHE A 15 4.26 0.05 -13.68
N GLY A 16 3.37 0.82 -13.04
CA GLY A 16 3.74 1.80 -12.04
C GLY A 16 4.27 1.20 -10.73
N VAL A 17 4.84 2.06 -9.90
CA VAL A 17 5.31 1.74 -8.55
C VAL A 17 4.75 2.72 -7.53
N PRO A 18 4.45 2.28 -6.30
CA PRO A 18 3.90 3.16 -5.27
C PRO A 18 4.96 4.13 -4.71
N ILE A 19 6.23 3.77 -4.72
CA ILE A 19 7.35 4.63 -4.31
C ILE A 19 8.53 4.39 -5.26
N ILE A 20 9.08 5.48 -5.80
CA ILE A 20 10.22 5.41 -6.73
C ILE A 20 11.55 5.34 -5.97
N PRO A 21 12.63 4.75 -6.54
CA PRO A 21 13.92 4.62 -5.86
C PRO A 21 14.51 5.92 -5.33
N LYS A 22 14.35 7.04 -6.07
CA LYS A 22 14.80 8.37 -5.64
C LYS A 22 14.18 8.79 -4.30
N ASP A 23 12.90 8.50 -4.08
CA ASP A 23 12.21 8.87 -2.85
C ASP A 23 12.46 7.84 -1.75
N ILE A 24 12.65 6.56 -2.07
CA ILE A 24 13.13 5.55 -1.11
C ILE A 24 14.45 6.00 -0.48
N LYS A 25 15.44 6.39 -1.30
CA LYS A 25 16.74 6.87 -0.81
C LYS A 25 16.58 8.06 0.14
N LYS A 26 15.69 9.01 -0.18
CA LYS A 26 15.39 10.15 0.71
C LYS A 26 14.72 9.72 2.01
N ILE A 27 13.81 8.75 1.97
CA ILE A 27 13.14 8.22 3.17
C ILE A 27 14.16 7.55 4.08
N CYS A 28 14.98 6.64 3.54
CA CYS A 28 16.01 5.93 4.30
C CYS A 28 17.03 6.89 4.91
N ASN A 29 17.50 7.90 4.15
CA ASN A 29 18.45 8.90 4.67
C ASN A 29 17.89 9.74 5.81
N LYS A 30 16.57 9.95 5.87
CA LYS A 30 15.90 10.70 6.94
C LYS A 30 15.48 9.83 8.11
N ASN A 31 15.41 8.52 7.93
CA ASN A 31 14.88 7.60 8.90
C ASN A 31 15.57 6.23 8.78
N ASN A 32 16.63 6.06 9.58
CA ASN A 32 17.43 4.83 9.63
C ASN A 32 16.64 3.62 10.16
N ASP A 33 15.42 3.85 10.67
CA ASP A 33 14.55 2.81 11.21
C ASP A 33 13.62 2.19 10.16
N ILE A 34 13.81 2.48 8.86
CA ILE A 34 13.02 1.91 7.76
C ILE A 34 13.93 1.12 6.81
N GLN A 35 13.57 -0.14 6.55
CA GLN A 35 14.18 -0.96 5.50
C GLN A 35 13.15 -1.28 4.41
N PHE A 36 13.48 -0.93 3.17
CA PHE A 36 12.70 -1.31 2.00
C PHE A 36 13.11 -2.66 1.42
N TYR A 37 12.10 -3.42 1.04
CA TYR A 37 12.17 -4.62 0.22
C TYR A 37 11.36 -4.40 -1.06
N PHE A 38 11.70 -5.13 -2.11
CA PHE A 38 10.89 -5.17 -3.33
C PHE A 38 10.76 -6.59 -3.86
N GLU A 39 9.56 -6.92 -4.35
CA GLU A 39 9.33 -8.13 -5.13
C GLU A 39 9.91 -7.91 -6.55
N PRO A 40 10.80 -8.80 -7.06
CA PRO A 40 11.33 -8.66 -8.41
C PRO A 40 10.22 -8.63 -9.46
N SER A 41 10.36 -7.79 -10.50
CA SER A 41 9.37 -7.69 -11.57
C SER A 41 9.98 -7.32 -12.90
N LYS A 42 9.63 -8.09 -13.94
CA LYS A 42 9.96 -7.75 -15.33
C LYS A 42 8.98 -6.75 -15.96
N ASN A 43 7.82 -6.54 -15.33
CA ASN A 43 6.73 -5.72 -15.86
C ASN A 43 6.66 -4.34 -15.19
N ARG A 44 7.72 -3.89 -14.52
CA ARG A 44 7.73 -2.60 -13.82
C ARG A 44 8.41 -1.55 -14.69
N ILE A 45 7.91 -0.32 -14.67
CA ILE A 45 8.46 0.82 -15.42
C ILE A 45 9.85 1.25 -14.94
N ILE A 46 10.23 0.84 -13.72
CA ILE A 46 11.54 1.07 -13.13
C ILE A 46 12.22 -0.28 -12.90
N ASP A 47 13.43 -0.42 -13.40
CA ASP A 47 14.24 -1.63 -13.30
C ASP A 47 14.61 -1.97 -11.85
N ASP A 48 14.65 -3.26 -11.51
CA ASP A 48 15.03 -3.77 -10.19
C ASP A 48 16.41 -3.26 -9.73
N ARG A 49 17.35 -3.01 -10.66
CA ARG A 49 18.68 -2.45 -10.38
C ARG A 49 18.60 -1.08 -9.73
N GLU A 50 17.61 -0.26 -10.07
CA GLU A 50 17.44 1.07 -9.47
C GLU A 50 16.98 0.98 -8.01
N PHE A 51 16.15 -0.02 -7.67
CA PHE A 51 15.78 -0.28 -6.27
C PHE A 51 16.98 -0.76 -5.46
N LEU A 52 17.83 -1.62 -6.03
CA LEU A 52 19.08 -2.07 -5.39
C LEU A 52 20.01 -0.88 -5.12
N LYS A 53 20.23 0.01 -6.11
CA LYS A 53 21.04 1.23 -5.96
C LYS A 53 20.48 2.19 -4.89
N ALA A 54 19.17 2.18 -4.65
CA ALA A 54 18.53 2.96 -3.59
C ALA A 54 18.61 2.32 -2.20
N GLY A 55 19.28 1.16 -2.07
CA GLY A 55 19.45 0.45 -0.78
C GLY A 55 18.31 -0.52 -0.44
N CYS A 56 17.43 -0.84 -1.39
CA CYS A 56 16.40 -1.85 -1.17
C CYS A 56 16.99 -3.27 -1.22
N LYS A 57 16.34 -4.20 -0.52
CA LYS A 57 16.64 -5.64 -0.60
C LYS A 57 15.58 -6.36 -1.45
N LYS A 58 15.97 -7.45 -2.12
CA LYS A 58 14.97 -8.31 -2.78
C LYS A 58 14.14 -9.02 -1.71
N TYR A 59 12.82 -8.99 -1.85
CA TYR A 59 11.90 -9.77 -1.03
C TYR A 59 11.98 -11.25 -1.41
N LYS A 60 12.11 -12.12 -0.42
CA LYS A 60 12.06 -13.57 -0.57
C LYS A 60 10.96 -14.15 0.30
N LYS A 61 11.11 -14.04 1.62
CA LYS A 61 10.18 -14.60 2.65
C LYS A 61 10.31 -13.87 4.00
N GLU A 62 10.89 -12.68 4.00
CA GLU A 62 11.12 -11.91 5.22
C GLU A 62 9.78 -11.53 5.85
N LYS A 63 9.74 -11.43 7.18
CA LYS A 63 8.60 -10.83 7.87
C LYS A 63 8.55 -9.34 7.55
N ILE A 64 7.44 -8.88 6.98
CA ILE A 64 7.21 -7.48 6.55
C ILE A 64 6.11 -6.87 7.41
N ASP A 65 6.29 -5.62 7.80
CA ASP A 65 5.32 -4.87 8.60
C ASP A 65 4.28 -4.16 7.73
N LEU A 66 4.67 -3.73 6.52
CA LEU A 66 3.79 -3.07 5.56
C LEU A 66 4.07 -3.50 4.12
N TYR A 67 3.05 -4.04 3.46
CA TYR A 67 3.07 -4.32 2.03
C TYR A 67 2.44 -3.17 1.26
N ILE A 68 3.13 -2.66 0.23
CA ILE A 68 2.66 -1.54 -0.58
C ILE A 68 2.58 -1.96 -2.05
N SER A 69 1.46 -1.66 -2.68
CA SER A 69 1.25 -1.80 -4.13
C SER A 69 0.41 -0.64 -4.65
N ILE A 70 0.32 -0.47 -5.97
CA ILE A 70 -0.67 0.44 -6.55
C ILE A 70 -2.05 -0.20 -6.42
N ASN A 71 -2.23 -1.46 -6.81
CA ASN A 71 -3.55 -2.11 -6.80
C ASN A 71 -3.69 -3.27 -5.82
N SER A 72 -4.93 -3.54 -5.43
CA SER A 72 -5.42 -4.70 -4.65
C SER A 72 -5.39 -6.05 -5.39
N THR A 73 -4.31 -6.39 -6.11
CA THR A 73 -4.24 -7.62 -6.94
C THR A 73 -3.61 -8.83 -6.22
N HIS A 74 -3.15 -8.66 -4.97
CA HIS A 74 -2.27 -9.62 -4.30
C HIS A 74 -2.99 -10.68 -3.45
N LYS A 75 -4.20 -11.10 -3.84
CA LYS A 75 -5.03 -12.03 -3.06
C LYS A 75 -4.33 -13.32 -2.61
N SER A 76 -3.45 -13.88 -3.43
CA SER A 76 -2.74 -15.13 -3.10
C SER A 76 -1.68 -14.96 -2.02
N LEU A 77 -1.21 -13.74 -1.78
CA LEU A 77 -0.16 -13.43 -0.80
C LEU A 77 -0.73 -13.13 0.58
N ILE A 78 -2.05 -12.97 0.73
CA ILE A 78 -2.66 -12.60 2.01
C ILE A 78 -2.63 -13.79 2.97
N HIS A 79 -1.88 -13.62 4.04
CA HIS A 79 -1.77 -14.50 5.20
C HIS A 79 -2.09 -13.71 6.46
N LYS A 80 -2.09 -14.39 7.61
CA LYS A 80 -2.59 -13.86 8.87
C LYS A 80 -1.84 -12.62 9.35
N GLY A 81 -2.58 -11.55 9.66
CA GLY A 81 -2.05 -10.34 10.31
C GLY A 81 -1.15 -9.47 9.44
N MET A 82 -1.23 -9.62 8.11
CA MET A 82 -0.52 -8.75 7.16
C MET A 82 -1.22 -7.40 7.02
N VAL A 83 -0.47 -6.39 6.59
CA VAL A 83 -0.96 -5.03 6.40
C VAL A 83 -0.66 -4.59 4.98
N PHE A 84 -1.68 -4.17 4.26
CA PHE A 84 -1.59 -3.73 2.87
C PHE A 84 -1.91 -2.25 2.73
N LEU A 85 -1.15 -1.52 1.92
CA LEU A 85 -1.41 -0.14 1.52
C LEU A 85 -1.50 -0.09 -0.01
N CYS A 86 -2.70 0.15 -0.53
CA CYS A 86 -2.96 0.15 -1.98
C CYS A 86 -4.26 0.89 -2.31
N PHE A 87 -4.50 1.17 -3.59
CA PHE A 87 -5.81 1.61 -4.07
C PHE A 87 -6.77 0.42 -4.21
N THR A 88 -8.01 0.61 -3.77
CA THR A 88 -9.08 -0.37 -3.97
C THR A 88 -10.34 0.29 -4.53
N ASP A 89 -11.14 -0.46 -5.31
CA ASP A 89 -12.49 -0.07 -5.71
C ASP A 89 -13.57 -0.80 -4.88
N ILE A 90 -13.31 -1.07 -3.60
CA ILE A 90 -14.26 -1.77 -2.70
C ILE A 90 -15.62 -1.04 -2.64
N PHE A 91 -15.61 0.30 -2.50
CA PHE A 91 -16.85 1.10 -2.46
C PHE A 91 -17.66 1.03 -3.75
N LYS A 92 -16.99 0.78 -4.88
CA LYS A 92 -17.63 0.59 -6.18
C LYS A 92 -18.07 -0.87 -6.39
N LYS A 93 -18.01 -1.70 -5.35
CA LYS A 93 -18.41 -3.11 -5.35
C LYS A 93 -17.76 -3.95 -6.46
N LYS A 94 -16.53 -3.60 -6.90
CA LYS A 94 -15.87 -4.39 -7.95
C LYS A 94 -15.57 -5.80 -7.44
N PRO A 95 -15.98 -6.89 -8.13
CA PRO A 95 -15.84 -8.27 -7.63
C PRO A 95 -14.39 -8.64 -7.26
N ARG A 96 -13.42 -8.13 -8.03
CA ARG A 96 -12.00 -8.30 -7.73
C ARG A 96 -11.67 -7.76 -6.33
N ASP A 97 -12.09 -6.55 -6.00
CA ASP A 97 -11.68 -5.89 -4.77
C ASP A 97 -12.53 -6.35 -3.56
N LEU A 98 -13.78 -6.76 -3.79
CA LEU A 98 -14.58 -7.46 -2.79
C LEU A 98 -13.93 -8.81 -2.39
N GLY A 99 -13.44 -9.58 -3.37
CA GLY A 99 -12.72 -10.81 -3.04
C GLY A 99 -11.36 -10.57 -2.36
N PHE A 100 -10.76 -9.39 -2.53
CA PHE A 100 -9.56 -8.99 -1.80
C PHE A 100 -9.92 -8.67 -0.35
N LEU A 101 -10.99 -7.89 -0.14
CA LEU A 101 -11.56 -7.61 1.18
C LEU A 101 -11.92 -8.89 1.94
N LYS A 102 -12.63 -9.83 1.29
CA LYS A 102 -13.02 -11.11 1.92
C LYS A 102 -11.80 -11.86 2.46
N LYS A 103 -10.71 -11.93 1.70
CA LYS A 103 -9.46 -12.55 2.18
C LYS A 103 -8.83 -11.78 3.33
N ILE A 104 -8.79 -10.46 3.27
CA ILE A 104 -8.25 -9.63 4.36
C ILE A 104 -9.00 -9.91 5.66
N LEU A 105 -10.33 -9.97 5.62
CA LEU A 105 -11.16 -10.30 6.77
C LEU A 105 -10.89 -11.72 7.27
N ASN A 106 -10.92 -12.73 6.38
CA ASN A 106 -10.70 -14.13 6.74
C ASN A 106 -9.33 -14.35 7.43
N TYR A 107 -8.30 -13.66 6.96
CA TYR A 107 -6.95 -13.77 7.51
C TYR A 107 -6.67 -12.77 8.64
N LYS A 108 -7.65 -12.02 9.15
CA LYS A 108 -7.43 -11.04 10.22
C LYS A 108 -6.30 -10.05 9.88
N SER A 109 -6.23 -9.67 8.61
CA SER A 109 -5.27 -8.75 8.03
C SER A 109 -5.88 -7.34 7.90
N SER A 110 -5.08 -6.36 7.49
CA SER A 110 -5.52 -4.97 7.37
C SER A 110 -5.27 -4.42 5.96
N ILE A 111 -6.16 -3.53 5.51
CA ILE A 111 -5.94 -2.68 4.34
C ILE A 111 -5.99 -1.22 4.80
N ILE A 112 -5.05 -0.44 4.30
CA ILE A 112 -5.14 1.01 4.20
C ILE A 112 -5.43 1.32 2.73
N ASP A 113 -6.63 1.84 2.46
CA ASP A 113 -7.02 2.22 1.10
C ASP A 113 -6.54 3.65 0.81
N LEU A 114 -5.64 3.77 -0.18
CA LEU A 114 -5.12 5.05 -0.64
C LEU A 114 -6.24 5.98 -1.15
N ASN A 115 -7.36 5.43 -1.67
CA ASN A 115 -8.52 6.22 -2.09
C ASN A 115 -9.25 6.92 -0.94
N LEU A 116 -9.00 6.52 0.31
CA LEU A 116 -9.67 7.09 1.49
C LEU A 116 -8.79 8.04 2.28
N LEU A 117 -7.51 8.18 1.89
CA LEU A 117 -6.59 9.03 2.64
C LEU A 117 -6.93 10.49 2.45
N LYS A 118 -7.13 11.16 3.57
CA LYS A 118 -7.48 12.57 3.66
C LYS A 118 -6.34 13.37 4.30
N ASP A 119 -6.17 14.60 3.86
CA ASP A 119 -5.33 15.56 4.52
C ASP A 119 -6.01 16.12 5.79
N LYS A 120 -5.31 17.03 6.48
CA LYS A 120 -5.82 17.73 7.66
C LYS A 120 -7.12 18.52 7.42
N ASN A 121 -7.42 18.87 6.17
CA ASN A 121 -8.61 19.61 5.76
C ASN A 121 -9.73 18.66 5.28
N LYS A 122 -9.64 17.36 5.58
CA LYS A 122 -10.56 16.29 5.15
C LYS A 122 -10.66 16.10 3.64
N LYS A 123 -9.72 16.64 2.84
CA LYS A 123 -9.67 16.45 1.38
C LYS A 123 -8.87 15.21 1.02
N ASN A 124 -9.35 14.44 0.06
CA ASN A 124 -8.67 13.22 -0.38
C ASN A 124 -7.33 13.56 -1.07
N ILE A 125 -6.24 12.99 -0.56
CA ILE A 125 -4.86 13.24 -0.99
C ILE A 125 -4.61 12.79 -2.44
N PHE A 126 -5.32 11.76 -2.90
CA PHE A 126 -5.10 11.08 -4.17
C PHE A 126 -6.24 11.27 -5.19
N LYS A 127 -7.23 12.15 -4.91
CA LYS A 127 -8.44 12.35 -5.74
C LYS A 127 -8.18 12.62 -7.22
N ASN A 128 -7.15 13.40 -7.55
CA ASN A 128 -6.91 13.89 -8.92
C ASN A 128 -6.06 12.93 -9.78
N ILE A 129 -5.63 11.80 -9.21
CA ILE A 129 -4.64 10.91 -9.83
C ILE A 129 -5.28 9.90 -10.78
N ILE A 130 -6.55 9.55 -10.56
CA ILE A 130 -7.22 8.40 -11.20
C ILE A 130 -7.28 8.53 -12.74
N ASN A 131 -6.98 9.71 -13.30
CA ASN A 131 -7.03 9.98 -14.73
C ASN A 131 -5.66 10.01 -15.44
N GLU A 132 -4.54 9.89 -14.73
CA GLU A 132 -3.20 9.89 -15.36
C GLU A 132 -2.92 8.56 -16.07
N LYS A 133 -2.61 8.61 -17.37
CA LYS A 133 -2.33 7.42 -18.19
C LYS A 133 -0.84 7.09 -18.25
N ASP A 134 0.04 8.06 -17.97
CA ASP A 134 1.47 7.83 -17.89
C ASP A 134 1.84 7.18 -16.55
N ASN A 135 2.28 5.93 -16.60
CA ASN A 135 2.67 5.14 -15.43
C ASN A 135 3.83 5.77 -14.64
N LEU A 136 4.77 6.47 -15.29
CA LEU A 136 5.93 7.08 -14.63
C LEU A 136 5.51 8.36 -13.92
N LEU A 137 4.71 9.22 -14.56
CA LEU A 137 4.16 10.42 -13.94
C LEU A 137 3.26 10.05 -12.76
N LEU A 138 2.39 9.06 -12.94
CA LEU A 138 1.57 8.47 -11.89
C LEU A 138 2.42 8.01 -10.70
N SER A 139 3.48 7.23 -10.96
CA SER A 139 4.38 6.72 -9.92
C SER A 139 5.11 7.84 -9.18
N LYS A 140 5.60 8.87 -9.90
CA LYS A 140 6.24 10.05 -9.29
C LYS A 140 5.27 10.80 -8.38
N PHE A 141 4.03 10.99 -8.81
CA PHE A 141 3.02 11.67 -8.01
C PHE A 141 2.66 10.87 -6.74
N ILE A 142 2.31 9.59 -6.91
CA ILE A 142 1.97 8.70 -5.79
C ILE A 142 3.15 8.66 -4.81
N SER A 143 4.37 8.44 -5.31
CA SER A 143 5.59 8.40 -4.51
C SER A 143 5.79 9.67 -3.69
N LYS A 144 5.63 10.86 -4.31
CA LYS A 144 5.77 12.15 -3.61
C LYS A 144 4.76 12.29 -2.47
N LYS A 145 3.47 12.01 -2.74
CA LYS A 145 2.40 12.12 -1.74
C LYS A 145 2.50 11.05 -0.66
N LEU A 146 2.88 9.83 -1.02
CA LEU A 146 3.04 8.75 -0.07
C LEU A 146 4.25 9.02 0.83
N SER A 147 5.39 9.44 0.29
CA SER A 147 6.59 9.77 1.06
C SER A 147 6.34 10.83 2.14
N SER A 148 5.51 11.84 1.87
CA SER A 148 5.16 12.86 2.88
C SER A 148 4.24 12.34 3.99
N ASN A 149 3.51 11.26 3.76
CA ASN A 149 2.56 10.68 4.71
C ASN A 149 3.04 9.37 5.35
N LEU A 150 4.10 8.76 4.81
CA LEU A 150 4.55 7.42 5.16
C LEU A 150 4.90 7.30 6.64
N ASN A 151 5.57 8.31 7.23
CA ASN A 151 5.89 8.30 8.66
C ASN A 151 4.63 8.28 9.54
N LYS A 152 3.56 9.00 9.15
CA LYS A 152 2.28 8.97 9.86
C LYS A 152 1.63 7.59 9.74
N ILE A 153 1.70 6.98 8.56
CA ILE A 153 1.20 5.61 8.33
C ILE A 153 1.93 4.63 9.25
N ILE A 154 3.27 4.65 9.21
CA ILE A 154 4.12 3.71 9.93
C ILE A 154 3.90 3.76 11.44
N LYS A 155 3.85 4.96 12.02
CA LYS A 155 3.63 5.16 13.46
C LYS A 155 2.32 4.55 13.97
N ASN A 156 1.36 4.36 13.06
CA ASN A 156 0.04 3.82 13.38
C ASN A 156 -0.14 2.38 12.91
N ILE A 157 0.90 1.72 12.35
CA ILE A 157 0.81 0.30 11.93
C ILE A 157 0.47 -0.62 13.10
N ASN A 158 0.93 -0.29 14.30
CA ASN A 158 0.77 -1.17 15.46
C ASN A 158 -0.16 -0.58 16.53
N LYS A 159 -0.91 0.48 16.21
CA LYS A 159 -1.78 1.16 17.18
C LYS A 159 -3.24 0.86 16.90
N ASP A 160 -3.98 0.54 17.95
CA ASP A 160 -5.43 0.59 17.91
C ASP A 160 -5.83 2.06 17.88
N SER A 161 -6.23 2.56 16.71
CA SER A 161 -6.75 3.91 16.60
C SER A 161 -7.95 3.94 15.67
N ILE A 162 -9.05 4.51 16.14
CA ILE A 162 -10.15 4.97 15.30
C ILE A 162 -9.80 6.41 14.88
N GLU A 163 -8.92 6.58 13.90
CA GLU A 163 -8.74 7.88 13.25
C GLU A 163 -9.51 7.93 11.94
N GLU A 164 -9.92 9.13 11.51
CA GLU A 164 -10.64 9.36 10.25
C GLU A 164 -9.88 8.90 8.99
N VAL A 165 -8.59 8.50 9.09
CA VAL A 165 -7.66 8.49 7.95
C VAL A 165 -6.81 7.21 7.80
N PHE A 166 -6.53 6.40 8.83
CA PHE A 166 -5.73 5.16 8.70
C PHE A 166 -6.13 4.13 9.77
N ILE A 167 -6.10 2.82 9.47
CA ILE A 167 -6.37 1.74 10.44
C ILE A 167 -5.39 0.59 10.22
N ILE A 168 -4.66 0.21 11.28
CA ILE A 168 -3.92 -1.04 11.31
C ILE A 168 -3.94 -1.63 12.73
N LYS A 169 -4.57 -2.80 12.90
CA LYS A 169 -4.13 -3.79 13.89
C LYS A 169 -4.71 -5.18 13.62
N LYS A 170 -3.97 -6.18 14.12
CA LYS A 170 -4.26 -7.62 14.14
C LYS A 170 -5.63 -7.90 14.76
N GLY A 171 -6.47 -8.59 14.01
CA GLY A 171 -7.64 -9.25 14.58
C GLY A 171 -8.81 -8.32 14.88
N TYR A 172 -9.87 -8.55 14.11
CA TYR A 172 -11.25 -8.09 14.32
C TYR A 172 -11.63 -6.72 13.74
N LEU A 173 -12.80 -6.75 13.11
CA LEU A 173 -13.50 -5.67 12.41
C LEU A 173 -13.59 -4.42 13.27
N ASN A 174 -13.27 -3.27 12.67
CA ASN A 174 -13.60 -1.96 13.22
C ASN A 174 -14.83 -1.37 12.51
N TYR A 175 -15.51 -0.41 13.13
CA TYR A 175 -16.79 0.22 12.80
C TYR A 175 -16.94 0.71 11.34
N ARG A 176 -15.85 1.11 10.66
CA ARG A 176 -15.88 1.45 9.22
C ARG A 176 -15.90 0.22 8.30
N TYR A 177 -15.36 -0.91 8.72
CA TYR A 177 -15.48 -2.18 7.99
C TYR A 177 -16.81 -2.86 8.22
N ILE A 178 -17.54 -2.61 9.31
CA ILE A 178 -18.96 -2.99 9.41
C ILE A 178 -19.75 -2.36 8.24
N ASN A 179 -19.45 -1.09 7.92
CA ASN A 179 -20.03 -0.43 6.74
C ASN A 179 -19.49 -0.93 5.39
N LEU A 180 -18.37 -1.67 5.33
CA LEU A 180 -17.91 -2.34 4.10
C LEU A 180 -18.41 -3.79 4.02
N VAL A 181 -18.68 -4.43 5.16
CA VAL A 181 -19.31 -5.74 5.26
C VAL A 181 -20.70 -5.70 4.66
N LYS A 182 -21.41 -4.56 4.73
CA LYS A 182 -22.66 -4.35 3.99
C LYS A 182 -22.53 -4.46 2.46
N TYR A 183 -21.31 -4.40 1.93
CA TYR A 183 -21.03 -4.61 0.51
C TYR A 183 -20.60 -6.05 0.18
N LEU A 184 -20.45 -6.90 1.20
CA LEU A 184 -20.24 -8.34 1.07
C LEU A 184 -21.53 -9.17 1.19
N ILE A 185 -22.63 -8.51 1.61
CA ILE A 185 -23.99 -9.05 1.66
C ILE A 185 -24.69 -8.70 0.34
#